data_AF-A0A6G0WAS3-F1
#
_entry.id   AF-A0A6G0WAS3-F1
#
_cell.length_a   1.000
_cell.length_b   1.000
_cell.length_c   1.000
_cell.angle_alpha   90.00
_cell.angle_beta   90.00
_cell.angle_gamma   90.00
#
_symmetry.space_group_name_H-M   'P 1'
#
loop_
_entity.id
_entity.type
_entity.pdbx_description
1 polymer ?
#
loop_
_entity_poly.entity_id
_entity_poly.type
_entity_poly.pdbx_seq_one_letter_code
_entity_poly.pdbx_strand_id
1 'polypeptide(L)'
;MKAQGSGLSLERFIRGKARPNKGKGESAAGKRKRVEKAVLLRKYRKEVGHVATNEEAQTKAPTSFYDKFFSQVQGEENDASHEKTSLASLSHKPDPLFKAKRKAQQAKDGRHKKRQVIEEKVKEKEKKVEKRKKRHVKLSLRTKTRQPVVKHQIKDILAKLKATAK
;
A
#
# COMPACT_ATOMS: atom_id res chain seq x y z
N MET A 1 30.71 5.21 -43.86
CA MET A 1 29.82 5.05 -42.68
C MET A 1 28.72 4.05 -43.02
N LYS A 2 28.76 2.84 -42.44
CA LYS A 2 27.69 1.84 -42.58
C LYS A 2 26.94 1.77 -41.26
N ALA A 3 25.72 2.29 -41.23
CA ALA A 3 24.84 2.16 -40.07
C ALA A 3 24.43 0.68 -39.94
N GLN A 4 24.99 0.00 -38.93
CA GLN A 4 24.52 -1.31 -38.51
C GLN A 4 23.14 -1.12 -37.85
N GLY A 5 22.10 -1.27 -38.66
CA GLY A 5 20.71 -1.21 -38.22
C GLY A 5 20.41 -2.31 -37.21
N SER A 6 19.79 -1.92 -36.09
CA SER A 6 19.40 -2.82 -35.02
C SER A 6 18.48 -3.94 -35.56
N GLY A 7 18.88 -5.18 -35.31
CA GLY A 7 18.28 -6.42 -35.84
C GLY A 7 16.89 -6.76 -35.31
N LEU A 8 15.92 -5.89 -35.56
CA LEU A 8 14.49 -6.22 -35.48
C LEU A 8 13.92 -6.10 -36.88
N SER A 9 13.74 -7.25 -37.54
CA SER A 9 13.07 -7.28 -38.85
C SER A 9 11.72 -6.57 -38.75
N LEU A 10 11.35 -5.83 -39.80
CA LEU A 10 10.08 -5.13 -39.88
C LEU A 10 8.89 -6.07 -39.59
N GLU A 11 8.99 -7.33 -40.03
CA GLU A 11 8.02 -8.38 -39.73
C GLU A 11 7.91 -8.70 -38.23
N ARG A 12 9.02 -8.66 -37.48
CA ARG A 12 9.02 -8.86 -36.02
C ARG A 12 8.42 -7.65 -35.29
N PHE A 13 8.59 -6.45 -35.83
CA PHE A 13 7.92 -5.24 -35.31
C PHE A 13 6.41 -5.30 -35.53
N ILE A 14 5.97 -5.67 -36.73
CA ILE A 14 4.54 -5.79 -37.08
C ILE A 14 3.88 -6.94 -36.30
N ARG A 15 4.50 -8.13 -36.25
CA ARG A 15 3.99 -9.26 -35.45
C ARG A 15 4.05 -9.02 -33.94
N GLY A 16 5.02 -8.24 -33.46
CA GLY A 16 5.14 -7.86 -32.05
C GLY A 16 3.99 -6.97 -31.56
N LYS A 17 3.42 -6.15 -32.45
CA LYS A 17 2.21 -5.34 -32.19
C LYS A 17 0.92 -6.16 -32.25
N ALA A 18 0.91 -7.27 -33.01
CA ALA A 18 -0.26 -8.10 -33.27
C ALA A 18 -0.48 -9.23 -32.26
N ARG A 19 0.50 -9.55 -31.40
CA ARG A 19 0.33 -10.56 -30.35
C ARG A 19 -0.32 -9.92 -29.11
N PRO A 20 -1.46 -10.43 -28.61
CA PRO A 20 -1.93 -10.05 -27.28
C PRO A 20 -0.85 -10.47 -26.28
N ASN A 21 -0.30 -9.50 -25.54
CA ASN A 21 0.68 -9.70 -24.49
C ASN A 21 0.05 -10.50 -23.33
N LYS A 22 -0.12 -11.82 -23.50
CA LYS A 22 -0.70 -12.73 -22.50
C LYS A 22 0.07 -12.77 -21.17
N GLY A 23 1.26 -12.15 -21.08
CA GLY A 23 2.05 -12.13 -19.85
C GLY A 23 2.77 -10.83 -19.49
N LYS A 24 2.77 -9.80 -20.34
CA LYS A 24 3.49 -8.52 -20.06
C LYS A 24 2.58 -7.33 -19.76
N GLY A 25 1.27 -7.54 -19.71
CA GLY A 25 0.29 -6.46 -19.59
C GLY A 25 -0.83 -6.70 -18.58
N GLU A 26 -0.65 -7.58 -17.60
CA GLU A 26 -1.69 -7.69 -16.56
C GLU A 26 -1.82 -6.37 -15.80
N SER A 27 -2.99 -5.77 -15.94
CA SER A 27 -3.39 -4.62 -15.15
C SER A 27 -3.25 -4.94 -13.66
N ALA A 28 -3.02 -3.92 -12.84
CA ALA A 28 -2.95 -4.11 -11.38
C ALA A 28 -4.18 -4.86 -10.82
N ALA A 29 -5.33 -4.75 -11.47
CA ALA A 29 -6.55 -5.47 -11.13
C ALA A 29 -6.45 -6.99 -11.42
N GLY A 30 -5.85 -7.41 -12.53
CA GLY A 30 -5.66 -8.83 -12.87
C GLY A 30 -4.77 -9.55 -11.86
N LYS A 31 -3.66 -8.90 -11.45
CA LYS A 31 -2.76 -9.41 -10.40
C LYS A 31 -3.47 -9.57 -9.06
N ARG A 32 -4.31 -8.60 -8.67
CA ARG A 32 -5.10 -8.68 -7.43
C ARG A 32 -6.05 -9.87 -7.43
N LYS A 33 -6.78 -10.09 -8.51
CA LYS A 33 -7.71 -11.24 -8.64
C LYS A 33 -6.99 -12.58 -8.51
N ARG A 34 -5.78 -12.71 -9.09
CA ARG A 34 -4.96 -13.93 -8.94
C ARG A 34 -4.53 -14.17 -7.50
N VAL A 35 -4.07 -13.13 -6.80
CA VAL A 35 -3.67 -13.22 -5.38
C VAL A 35 -4.87 -13.57 -4.51
N GLU A 36 -6.01 -12.92 -4.72
CA GLU A 36 -7.25 -13.18 -4.00
C GLU A 36 -7.73 -14.63 -4.16
N LYS A 37 -7.73 -15.14 -5.40
CA LYS A 37 -8.04 -16.54 -5.69
C LYS A 37 -7.10 -17.51 -4.96
N ALA A 38 -5.80 -17.22 -4.93
CA ALA A 38 -4.82 -18.05 -4.24
C ALA A 38 -5.01 -18.05 -2.70
N VAL A 39 -5.32 -16.88 -2.13
CA VAL A 39 -5.61 -16.76 -0.68
C VAL A 39 -6.88 -17.52 -0.32
N LEU A 40 -7.93 -17.43 -1.13
CA LEU A 40 -9.19 -18.14 -0.91
C LEU A 40 -8.99 -19.66 -0.94
N LEU A 41 -8.25 -20.19 -1.93
CA LEU A 41 -7.93 -21.61 -2.00
C LEU A 41 -7.11 -22.09 -0.79
N ARG A 42 -6.20 -21.25 -0.27
CA ARG A 42 -5.44 -21.58 0.95
C ARG A 42 -6.35 -21.66 2.18
N LYS A 43 -7.30 -20.73 2.32
CA LYS A 43 -8.28 -20.75 3.43
C LYS A 43 -9.14 -21.99 3.38
N TYR A 44 -9.71 -22.28 2.20
CA TYR A 44 -10.53 -23.48 2.00
C TYR A 44 -9.77 -24.77 2.33
N ARG A 45 -8.52 -24.92 1.88
CA ARG A 45 -7.69 -26.08 2.23
C ARG A 45 -7.41 -26.20 3.72
N LYS A 46 -7.25 -25.08 4.42
CA LYS A 46 -7.08 -25.08 5.88
C LYS A 46 -8.35 -25.50 6.60
N GLU A 47 -9.51 -25.02 6.16
CA GLU A 47 -10.80 -25.34 6.75
C GLU A 47 -11.16 -26.82 6.51
N VAL A 48 -10.97 -27.34 5.30
CA VAL A 48 -11.14 -28.78 5.00
C VAL A 48 -10.16 -29.65 5.80
N GLY A 49 -8.90 -29.21 5.94
CA GLY A 49 -7.92 -29.91 6.78
C GLY A 49 -8.27 -29.92 8.26
N HIS A 50 -8.97 -28.89 8.77
CA HIS A 50 -9.41 -28.82 10.16
C HIS A 50 -10.68 -29.65 10.44
N VAL A 51 -11.57 -29.78 9.45
CA VAL A 51 -12.76 -30.63 9.56
C VAL A 51 -12.37 -32.11 9.60
N ALA A 52 -11.39 -32.53 8.79
CA ALA A 52 -10.89 -33.92 8.81
C ALA A 52 -10.22 -34.30 10.15
N THR A 53 -9.64 -33.36 10.89
CA THR A 53 -9.02 -33.63 12.20
C THR A 53 -9.99 -33.58 13.39
N ASN A 54 -11.21 -33.06 13.20
CA ASN A 54 -12.18 -32.88 14.30
C ASN A 54 -13.16 -34.06 14.44
N GLU A 55 -13.25 -34.96 13.46
CA GLU A 55 -14.13 -36.14 13.56
C GLU A 55 -13.48 -37.32 14.33
N GLU A 56 -12.17 -37.30 14.58
CA GLU A 56 -11.46 -38.34 15.34
C GLU A 56 -11.16 -37.95 16.81
N ALA A 57 -11.61 -36.78 17.29
CA ALA A 57 -11.28 -36.27 18.62
C ALA A 57 -12.34 -36.57 19.70
N GLN A 58 -13.00 -37.73 19.65
CA GLN A 58 -13.92 -38.20 20.69
C GLN A 58 -13.59 -39.60 21.23
N THR A 59 -12.35 -39.83 21.66
CA THR A 59 -12.09 -40.90 22.66
C THR A 59 -11.10 -40.40 23.70
N LYS A 60 -11.60 -40.25 24.92
CA LYS A 60 -10.90 -39.82 26.13
C LYS A 60 -9.88 -40.87 26.56
N ALA A 61 -8.61 -40.67 26.21
CA ALA A 61 -7.47 -41.29 26.90
C ALA A 61 -6.23 -40.41 26.69
N PRO A 62 -5.39 -40.17 27.72
CA PRO A 62 -4.17 -39.38 27.56
C PRO A 62 -3.17 -40.15 26.69
N THR A 63 -3.01 -39.69 25.45
CA THR A 63 -2.20 -40.34 24.40
C THR A 63 -0.73 -39.94 24.42
N SER A 64 -0.31 -38.99 25.27
CA SER A 64 1.09 -38.56 25.32
C SER A 64 1.69 -38.62 26.73
N PHE A 65 3.00 -38.85 26.78
CA PHE A 65 3.80 -38.85 28.01
C PHE A 65 3.63 -37.56 28.83
N TYR A 66 3.55 -36.41 28.16
CA TYR A 66 3.38 -35.11 28.82
C TYR A 66 2.02 -34.97 29.50
N ASP A 67 0.98 -35.57 28.93
CA ASP A 67 -0.36 -35.53 29.51
C ASP A 67 -0.40 -36.29 30.84
N LYS A 68 0.29 -37.44 30.91
CA LYS A 68 0.45 -38.21 32.15
C LYS A 68 1.32 -37.45 33.16
N PHE A 69 2.40 -36.84 32.70
CA PHE A 69 3.32 -36.07 33.54
C PHE A 69 2.62 -34.87 34.22
N PHE A 70 1.89 -34.06 33.45
CA PHE A 70 1.20 -32.89 34.03
C PHE A 70 -0.01 -33.26 34.88
N SER A 71 -0.72 -34.34 34.54
CA SER A 71 -1.79 -34.85 35.41
C SER A 71 -1.25 -35.33 36.77
N GLN A 72 -0.04 -35.91 36.78
CA GLN A 72 0.62 -36.35 38.01
C GLN A 72 1.11 -35.17 38.85
N VAL A 73 1.64 -34.12 38.22
CA VAL A 73 2.11 -32.89 38.91
C VAL A 73 0.95 -32.07 39.48
N GLN A 74 -0.23 -32.08 38.82
CA GLN A 74 -1.41 -31.37 39.32
C GLN A 74 -2.17 -32.09 40.44
N GLY A 75 -1.86 -33.37 40.71
CA GLY A 75 -2.52 -34.16 41.74
C GLY A 75 -2.00 -33.95 43.16
N GLU A 76 -0.82 -33.34 43.34
CA GLU A 76 -0.13 -33.25 44.65
C GLU A 76 -0.12 -31.85 45.29
N GLU A 77 -0.71 -30.81 44.69
CA GLU A 77 -0.73 -29.46 45.26
C GLU A 77 -2.15 -28.91 45.38
N ASN A 78 -2.91 -29.42 46.36
CA ASN A 78 -4.11 -28.76 46.87
C ASN A 78 -3.90 -28.40 48.36
N ASP A 79 -3.02 -27.43 48.61
CA ASP A 79 -3.07 -26.60 49.82
C ASP A 79 -2.06 -25.46 49.71
N ALA A 80 -2.52 -24.27 49.29
CA ALA A 80 -1.95 -22.98 49.70
C ALA A 80 -2.74 -21.83 49.07
N SER A 81 -3.74 -21.37 49.83
CA SER A 81 -4.30 -20.02 49.71
C SER A 81 -3.19 -18.96 49.87
N HIS A 82 -2.87 -18.24 48.81
CA HIS A 82 -2.10 -16.99 48.90
C HIS A 82 -2.95 -15.81 48.42
N GLU A 83 -3.47 -15.08 49.42
CA GLU A 83 -3.88 -13.69 49.31
C GLU A 83 -2.79 -12.88 48.59
N LYS A 84 -3.16 -12.23 47.48
CA LYS A 84 -2.30 -11.27 46.79
C LYS A 84 -2.68 -9.87 47.22
N THR A 85 -1.97 -9.39 48.23
CA THR A 85 -1.87 -7.99 48.61
C THR A 85 -1.37 -7.16 47.43
N SER A 86 -2.09 -6.07 47.15
CA SER A 86 -1.88 -5.13 46.07
C SER A 86 -0.71 -4.17 46.35
N LEU A 87 0.52 -4.68 46.28
CA LEU A 87 1.73 -3.85 46.24
C LEU A 87 1.97 -3.32 44.83
N ALA A 88 1.19 -2.29 44.48
CA ALA A 88 1.38 -1.49 43.28
C ALA A 88 2.49 -0.44 43.52
N SER A 89 3.76 -0.84 43.42
CA SER A 89 4.88 0.03 43.00
C SER A 89 6.22 -0.71 43.11
N LEU A 90 7.16 -0.37 42.21
CA LEU A 90 8.61 -0.70 42.21
C LEU A 90 9.16 -1.90 41.41
N SER A 91 8.36 -2.62 40.61
CA SER A 91 8.94 -3.32 39.45
C SER A 91 8.06 -3.20 38.21
N HIS A 92 8.13 -2.03 37.55
CA HIS A 92 7.57 -1.89 36.21
C HIS A 92 8.43 -2.73 35.26
N LYS A 93 8.11 -4.03 35.13
CA LYS A 93 8.69 -4.87 34.10
C LYS A 93 8.44 -4.16 32.75
N PRO A 94 9.47 -3.92 31.93
CA PRO A 94 9.26 -3.24 30.66
C PRO A 94 8.28 -4.06 29.82
N ASP A 95 7.31 -3.40 29.20
CA ASP A 95 6.38 -4.06 28.28
C ASP A 95 7.22 -4.82 27.23
N PRO A 96 7.10 -6.16 27.13
CA PRO A 96 7.88 -6.96 26.20
C PRO A 96 7.67 -6.51 24.75
N LEU A 97 6.55 -5.86 24.46
CA LEU A 97 6.22 -5.31 23.16
C LEU A 97 6.61 -3.85 22.98
N PHE A 98 7.21 -3.18 23.97
CA PHE A 98 7.54 -1.74 23.90
C PHE A 98 8.40 -1.40 22.67
N LYS A 99 9.47 -2.16 22.43
CA LYS A 99 10.35 -1.99 21.26
C LYS A 99 9.59 -2.24 19.95
N ALA A 100 8.73 -3.25 19.93
CA ALA A 100 7.92 -3.58 18.76
C ALA A 100 6.89 -2.47 18.46
N LYS A 101 6.19 -1.96 19.48
CA LYS A 101 5.25 -0.84 19.39
C LYS A 101 5.93 0.43 18.90
N ARG A 102 7.09 0.78 19.45
CA ARG A 102 7.87 1.95 19.00
C ARG A 102 8.32 1.82 17.54
N LYS A 103 8.80 0.64 17.13
CA LYS A 103 9.19 0.39 15.72
C LYS A 103 8.00 0.43 14.77
N ALA A 104 6.85 -0.14 15.17
CA ALA A 104 5.63 -0.08 14.39
C ALA A 104 5.12 1.36 14.22
N GLN A 105 5.19 2.16 15.29
CA GLN A 105 4.83 3.57 15.25
C GLN A 105 5.75 4.36 14.31
N GLN A 106 7.07 4.20 14.43
CA GLN A 106 8.04 4.82 13.51
C GLN A 106 7.79 4.45 12.05
N ALA A 107 7.46 3.17 11.77
CA ALA A 107 7.13 2.72 10.42
C ALA A 107 5.82 3.34 9.92
N LYS A 108 4.81 3.50 10.78
CA LYS A 108 3.53 4.15 10.47
C LYS A 108 3.75 5.63 10.16
N ASP A 109 4.49 6.34 11.01
CA ASP A 109 4.81 7.75 10.84
C ASP A 109 5.61 7.99 9.55
N GLY A 110 6.60 7.13 9.27
CA GLY A 110 7.37 7.18 8.02
C GLY A 110 6.50 7.01 6.77
N ARG A 111 5.47 6.14 6.82
CA ARG A 111 4.50 5.98 5.72
C ARG A 111 3.60 7.21 5.57
N HIS A 112 3.13 7.79 6.67
CA HIS A 112 2.31 9.00 6.63
C HIS A 112 3.08 10.20 6.06
N LYS A 113 4.32 10.42 6.50
CA LYS A 113 5.20 11.47 5.96
C LYS A 113 5.40 11.32 4.45
N LYS A 114 5.69 10.10 3.98
CA LYS A 114 5.83 9.82 2.54
C LYS A 114 4.55 10.13 1.75
N ARG A 115 3.38 9.79 2.30
CA ARG A 115 2.08 10.09 1.67
C ARG A 115 1.82 11.60 1.62
N GLN A 116 2.07 12.32 2.71
CA GLN A 116 1.90 13.78 2.77
C GLN A 116 2.76 14.48 1.72
N VAL A 117 4.05 14.11 1.60
CA VAL A 117 4.95 14.68 0.59
C VAL A 117 4.44 14.41 -0.84
N ILE A 118 3.89 13.22 -1.10
CA ILE A 118 3.33 12.90 -2.41
C ILE A 118 2.07 13.74 -2.68
N GLU A 119 1.19 13.85 -1.69
CA GLU A 119 -0.06 14.60 -1.79
C GLU A 119 0.20 16.10 -2.02
N GLU A 120 1.16 16.69 -1.31
CA GLU A 120 1.60 18.07 -1.52
C GLU A 120 2.10 18.29 -2.95
N LYS A 121 2.95 17.39 -3.46
CA LYS A 121 3.44 17.46 -4.85
C LYS A 121 2.32 17.34 -5.88
N VAL A 122 1.30 16.52 -5.61
CA VAL A 122 0.12 16.40 -6.48
C VAL A 122 -0.69 17.70 -6.44
N LYS A 123 -0.98 18.24 -5.26
CA LYS A 123 -1.70 19.51 -5.09
C LYS A 123 -1.00 20.68 -5.78
N GLU A 124 0.33 20.75 -5.71
CA GLU A 124 1.10 21.78 -6.43
C GLU A 124 0.97 21.64 -7.95
N LYS A 125 1.05 20.41 -8.47
CA LYS A 125 0.88 20.15 -9.91
C LYS A 125 -0.53 20.50 -10.36
N GLU A 126 -1.55 20.15 -9.59
CA GLU A 126 -2.95 20.48 -9.87
C GLU A 126 -3.16 22.00 -9.90
N LYS A 127 -2.65 22.74 -8.89
CA LYS A 127 -2.69 24.21 -8.87
C LYS A 127 -2.00 24.81 -10.10
N LYS A 128 -0.87 24.26 -10.55
CA LYS A 128 -0.17 24.72 -11.77
C LYS A 128 -0.99 24.45 -13.02
N VAL A 129 -1.60 23.27 -13.13
CA VAL A 129 -2.48 22.92 -14.26
C VAL A 129 -3.71 23.81 -14.29
N GLU A 130 -4.34 24.05 -13.14
CA GLU A 130 -5.51 24.93 -13.03
C GLU A 130 -5.17 26.38 -13.43
N LYS A 131 -4.05 26.93 -12.93
CA LYS A 131 -3.53 28.24 -13.35
C LYS A 131 -3.29 28.29 -14.86
N ARG A 132 -2.68 27.25 -15.43
CA ARG A 132 -2.45 27.13 -16.88
C ARG A 132 -3.76 27.09 -17.67
N LYS A 133 -4.75 26.31 -17.23
CA LYS A 133 -6.08 26.23 -17.87
C LYS A 133 -6.79 27.58 -17.81
N LYS A 134 -6.83 28.22 -16.64
CA LYS A 134 -7.40 29.56 -16.46
C LYS A 134 -6.72 30.60 -17.37
N ARG A 135 -5.39 30.55 -17.47
CA ARG A 135 -4.62 31.42 -18.38
C ARG A 135 -4.96 31.13 -19.85
N HIS A 136 -5.01 29.86 -20.24
CA HIS A 136 -5.38 29.44 -21.59
C HIS A 136 -6.75 30.00 -21.97
N VAL A 137 -7.77 29.80 -21.13
CA VAL A 137 -9.13 30.32 -21.38
C VAL A 137 -9.09 31.83 -21.61
N LYS A 138 -8.40 32.58 -20.74
CA LYS A 138 -8.28 34.04 -20.89
C LYS A 138 -7.61 34.46 -22.20
N LEU A 139 -6.58 33.73 -22.63
CA LEU A 139 -5.83 34.04 -23.84
C LEU A 139 -6.52 33.55 -25.12
N SER A 140 -7.37 32.53 -25.02
CA SER A 140 -8.15 32.00 -26.14
C SER A 140 -9.46 32.75 -26.39
N LEU A 141 -9.83 33.70 -25.51
CA LEU A 141 -11.01 34.53 -25.70
C LEU A 141 -10.90 35.33 -27.01
N ARG A 142 -11.98 35.28 -27.79
CA ARG A 142 -12.15 36.00 -29.05
C ARG A 142 -13.43 36.83 -29.01
N THR A 143 -13.45 37.92 -29.76
CA THR A 143 -14.64 38.77 -29.94
C THR A 143 -15.68 38.08 -30.82
N LYS A 144 -16.88 38.66 -30.94
CA LYS A 144 -17.92 38.19 -31.88
C LYS A 144 -17.39 38.11 -33.33
N THR A 145 -16.49 39.03 -33.70
CA THR A 145 -15.80 39.08 -35.00
C THR A 145 -14.60 38.13 -35.11
N ARG A 146 -14.41 37.21 -34.15
CA ARG A 146 -13.30 36.24 -34.05
C ARG A 146 -11.90 36.85 -33.88
N GLN A 147 -11.80 38.16 -33.62
CA GLN A 147 -10.52 38.79 -33.31
C GLN A 147 -10.05 38.40 -31.91
N PRO A 148 -8.73 38.25 -31.68
CA PRO A 148 -8.19 37.91 -30.37
C PRO A 148 -8.40 39.05 -29.36
N VAL A 149 -8.84 38.72 -28.14
CA VAL A 149 -8.97 39.70 -27.06
C VAL A 149 -7.60 39.91 -26.40
N VAL A 150 -6.92 40.99 -26.74
CA VAL A 150 -5.51 41.25 -26.37
C VAL A 150 -5.35 41.83 -24.94
N LYS A 151 -6.45 42.24 -24.28
CA LYS A 151 -6.44 42.87 -22.94
C LYS A 151 -5.63 42.09 -21.90
N HIS A 152 -5.77 40.77 -21.87
CA HIS A 152 -5.05 39.93 -20.92
C HIS A 152 -3.56 39.74 -21.26
N GLN A 153 -3.22 39.76 -22.55
CA GLN A 153 -1.83 39.67 -23.01
C GLN A 153 -1.05 40.95 -22.66
N ILE A 154 -1.65 42.12 -22.88
CA ILE A 154 -1.06 43.40 -22.52
C ILE A 154 -0.80 43.46 -21.01
N LYS A 155 -1.78 43.02 -20.20
CA LYS A 155 -1.61 42.96 -18.73
C LYS A 155 -0.44 42.06 -18.31
N ASP A 156 -0.29 40.89 -18.94
CA ASP A 156 0.84 39.98 -18.68
C ASP A 156 2.18 40.64 -19.06
N ILE A 157 2.25 41.34 -20.20
CA ILE A 157 3.46 42.05 -20.64
C ILE A 157 3.83 43.17 -19.66
N LEU A 158 2.88 44.02 -19.29
CA LEU A 158 3.11 45.11 -18.32
C LEU A 158 3.55 44.57 -16.96
N ALA A 159 2.98 43.46 -16.49
CA ALA A 159 3.40 42.83 -15.24
C ALA A 159 4.84 42.30 -15.32
N LYS A 160 5.23 41.71 -16.45
CA LYS A 160 6.63 41.28 -16.67
C LYS A 160 7.57 42.48 -16.69
N LEU A 161 7.25 43.54 -17.43
CA LEU A 161 8.07 44.76 -17.49
C LEU A 161 8.28 45.38 -16.11
N LYS A 162 7.23 45.42 -15.28
CA LYS A 162 7.34 45.90 -13.89
C LYS A 162 8.19 45.00 -12.99
N ALA A 163 8.18 43.69 -13.22
CA ALA A 163 8.99 42.74 -12.47
C ALA A 163 10.47 42.76 -12.89
N THR A 164 10.77 43.09 -14.15
CA THR A 164 12.14 43.21 -14.67
C THR A 164 12.75 44.59 -14.44
N ALA A 165 11.93 45.63 -14.30
CA ALA A 165 12.37 47.00 -13.99
C ALA A 165 12.61 47.22 -12.48
N LYS A 166 12.44 46.19 -11.66
CA LYS A 166 12.67 46.19 -10.22
C LYS A 166 13.87 45.32 -9.91
#